data_AF-A0A0L6JTM8-F1
#
_entry.id   AF-A0A0L6JTM8-F1
#
_cell.length_a   1.000
_cell.length_b   1.000
_cell.length_c   1.000
_cell.angle_alpha   90.00
_cell.angle_beta   90.00
_cell.angle_gamma   90.00
#
_symmetry.space_group_name_H-M   'P 1'
#
loop_
_entity.id
_entity.type
_entity.pdbx_description
1 polymer ?
#
loop_
_entity_poly.entity_id
_entity_poly.type
_entity_poly.pdbx_seq_one_letter_code
_entity_poly.pdbx_strand_id
1 'polypeptide(L)'
;MSKCEDQVLAKRIGAKIRGIRGNLSREEFVEAIDRIVTPQSLYRVEKGLRKASDKVLQKISEKFNKPLSWFYEPDCETEAIQAEFSRLKILEAIQNDPSLLEFFEKLSQRSDLKIMFKQVKDLSPESIKRLIRIIRAIEDEEDENPT
;
A
#
# COMPACT_ATOMS: atom_id res chain seq x y z
N MET A 1 14.77 8.16 -6.98
CA MET A 1 13.71 7.21 -6.60
C MET A 1 14.31 6.22 -5.63
N SER A 2 13.75 6.14 -4.42
CA SER A 2 14.27 5.26 -3.36
C SER A 2 14.02 3.80 -3.75
N LYS A 3 14.96 2.88 -3.45
CA LYS A 3 14.79 1.43 -3.72
C LYS A 3 13.46 0.87 -3.17
N CYS A 4 12.91 1.50 -2.14
CA CYS A 4 11.62 1.17 -1.56
C CYS A 4 10.43 1.49 -2.49
N GLU A 5 10.46 2.64 -3.18
CA GLU A 5 9.38 3.09 -4.06
C GLU A 5 9.28 2.20 -5.31
N ASP A 6 10.41 1.84 -5.91
CA ASP A 6 10.45 0.95 -7.07
C ASP A 6 9.92 -0.45 -6.75
N GLN A 7 10.20 -0.95 -5.54
CA GLN A 7 9.73 -2.25 -5.09
C GLN A 7 8.21 -2.25 -4.82
N VAL A 8 7.68 -1.15 -4.27
CA VAL A 8 6.24 -0.96 -4.09
C VAL A 8 5.53 -0.89 -5.44
N LEU A 9 6.06 -0.15 -6.40
CA LEU A 9 5.51 -0.05 -7.74
C LEU A 9 5.53 -1.41 -8.47
N ALA A 10 6.64 -2.16 -8.37
CA ALA A 10 6.73 -3.49 -8.96
C ALA A 10 5.68 -4.47 -8.40
N LYS A 11 5.43 -4.42 -7.08
CA LYS A 11 4.38 -5.23 -6.44
C LYS A 11 2.98 -4.88 -6.94
N ARG A 12 2.68 -3.58 -7.08
CA ARG A 12 1.38 -3.11 -7.59
C ARG A 12 1.14 -3.56 -9.03
N ILE A 13 2.10 -3.30 -9.92
CA ILE A 13 2.03 -3.73 -11.32
C ILE A 13 1.87 -5.25 -11.41
N GLY A 14 2.61 -6.01 -10.60
CA GLY A 14 2.49 -7.46 -10.52
C GLY A 14 1.08 -7.94 -10.11
N ALA A 15 0.46 -7.28 -9.14
CA ALA A 15 -0.90 -7.59 -8.70
C ALA A 15 -1.94 -7.30 -9.80
N LYS A 16 -1.79 -6.17 -10.51
CA LYS A 16 -2.63 -5.80 -11.65
C LYS A 16 -2.57 -6.82 -12.78
N ILE A 17 -1.36 -7.24 -13.15
CA ILE A 17 -1.15 -8.26 -14.18
C ILE A 17 -1.77 -9.59 -13.76
N ARG A 18 -1.64 -9.97 -12.48
CA ARG A 18 -2.29 -11.18 -11.94
C ARG A 18 -3.82 -11.09 -12.03
N GLY A 19 -4.39 -9.92 -11.74
CA GLY A 19 -5.83 -9.66 -11.86
C GLY A 19 -6.32 -9.82 -13.31
N ILE A 20 -5.57 -9.27 -14.28
CA ILE A 20 -5.87 -9.44 -15.71
C ILE A 20 -5.77 -10.90 -16.15
N ARG A 21 -4.75 -11.63 -15.68
CA ARG A 21 -4.59 -13.05 -16.01
C ARG A 21 -5.77 -13.89 -15.50
N GLY A 22 -6.33 -13.56 -14.34
CA GLY A 22 -7.43 -14.29 -13.74
C GLY A 22 -7.11 -15.78 -13.60
N ASN A 23 -7.91 -16.63 -14.25
CA ASN A 23 -7.80 -18.08 -14.20
C ASN A 23 -6.88 -18.68 -15.28
N LEU A 24 -6.38 -17.88 -16.23
CA LEU A 24 -5.46 -18.36 -17.26
C LEU A 24 -4.16 -18.87 -16.62
N SER A 25 -3.61 -19.96 -17.14
CA SER A 25 -2.25 -20.37 -16.79
C SER A 25 -1.23 -19.31 -17.21
N ARG A 26 -0.01 -19.39 -16.65
CA ARG A 26 1.04 -18.43 -17.04
C ARG A 26 1.48 -18.67 -18.48
N GLU A 27 1.40 -19.92 -18.92
CA GLU A 27 1.70 -20.40 -20.24
C GLU A 27 0.71 -19.79 -21.26
N GLU A 28 -0.59 -19.94 -21.01
CA GLU A 28 -1.65 -19.36 -21.86
C GLU A 28 -1.59 -17.83 -21.89
N PHE A 29 -1.30 -17.19 -20.75
CA PHE A 29 -1.19 -15.74 -20.68
C PHE A 29 0.02 -15.24 -21.50
N VAL A 30 1.16 -15.92 -21.39
CA VAL A 30 2.37 -15.60 -22.15
C VAL A 30 2.14 -15.78 -23.65
N GLU A 31 1.41 -16.83 -24.03
CA GLU A 31 1.02 -17.06 -25.42
C GLU A 31 0.09 -15.97 -25.96
N ALA A 32 -0.84 -15.49 -25.13
CA ALA A 32 -1.75 -14.40 -25.48
C ALA A 32 -1.06 -13.05 -25.72
N ILE A 33 0.17 -12.85 -25.22
CA ILE A 33 0.98 -11.63 -25.37
C ILE A 33 2.21 -11.82 -26.28
N ASP A 34 2.10 -12.70 -27.28
CA ASP A 34 3.13 -12.96 -28.29
C ASP A 34 4.46 -13.49 -27.73
N ARG A 35 4.44 -14.18 -26.57
CA ARG A 35 5.62 -14.77 -25.92
C ARG A 35 6.77 -13.80 -25.65
N ILE A 36 6.46 -12.52 -25.43
CA ILE A 36 7.46 -11.48 -25.13
C ILE A 36 8.22 -11.72 -23.81
N VAL A 37 7.63 -12.47 -22.87
CA VAL A 37 8.25 -12.88 -21.61
C VAL A 37 8.08 -14.38 -21.40
N THR A 38 8.98 -15.00 -20.66
CA THR A 38 8.81 -16.41 -20.26
C THR A 38 7.82 -16.53 -19.09
N PRO A 39 7.15 -17.69 -18.91
CA PRO A 39 6.25 -17.93 -17.76
C PRO A 39 6.93 -17.70 -16.41
N GLN A 40 8.22 -18.03 -16.31
CA GLN A 40 9.05 -17.80 -15.13
C GLN A 40 9.30 -16.30 -14.88
N SER A 41 9.53 -15.54 -15.96
CA SER A 41 9.67 -14.09 -15.88
C SER A 41 8.35 -13.44 -15.44
N LEU A 42 7.23 -13.90 -15.99
CA LEU A 42 5.89 -13.48 -15.58
C LEU A 42 5.64 -13.76 -14.10
N TYR A 43 6.00 -14.96 -13.61
CA TYR A 43 5.91 -15.28 -12.18
C TYR A 43 6.65 -14.27 -11.29
N ARG A 44 7.89 -13.91 -11.65
CA ARG A 44 8.68 -12.93 -10.91
C ARG A 44 8.04 -11.54 -10.92
N VAL A 45 7.46 -11.15 -12.05
CA VAL A 45 6.70 -9.90 -12.19
C VAL A 45 5.46 -9.91 -11.30
N GLU A 46 4.64 -10.95 -11.37
CA GLU A 46 3.41 -11.07 -10.55
C GLU A 46 3.71 -11.05 -9.04
N LYS A 47 4.86 -11.59 -8.62
CA LYS A 47 5.29 -11.56 -7.22
C LYS A 47 5.92 -10.22 -6.81
N GLY A 48 6.08 -9.27 -7.72
CA GLY A 48 6.74 -7.99 -7.47
C GLY A 48 8.24 -8.12 -7.20
N LEU A 49 8.85 -9.25 -7.58
CA LEU A 49 10.30 -9.47 -7.49
C LEU A 49 11.04 -8.70 -8.59
N ARG A 50 10.33 -8.35 -9.67
CA ARG A 50 10.85 -7.58 -10.79
C ARG A 50 9.74 -6.71 -11.38
N LYS A 51 10.07 -5.49 -11.79
CA LYS A 51 9.16 -4.65 -12.57
C LYS A 51 9.05 -5.18 -14.01
N ALA A 52 7.83 -5.24 -14.55
CA ALA A 52 7.63 -5.47 -15.97
C ALA A 52 8.25 -4.34 -16.80
N SER A 53 8.78 -4.63 -17.98
CA SER A 53 9.21 -3.58 -18.90
C SER A 53 8.01 -2.92 -19.57
N ASP A 54 8.15 -1.66 -19.97
CA ASP A 54 7.07 -0.91 -20.62
C ASP A 54 6.58 -1.60 -21.90
N LYS A 55 7.48 -2.28 -22.62
CA LYS A 55 7.12 -3.12 -23.79
C LYS A 55 6.13 -4.24 -23.44
N VAL A 56 6.31 -4.89 -22.29
CA VAL A 56 5.41 -5.94 -21.80
C VAL A 56 4.06 -5.33 -21.43
N LEU A 57 4.08 -4.21 -20.70
CA LEU A 57 2.87 -3.52 -20.27
C LEU A 57 2.06 -3.00 -21.46
N GLN A 58 2.71 -2.48 -22.50
CA GLN A 58 2.07 -2.06 -23.74
C GLN A 58 1.34 -3.22 -24.43
N LYS A 59 1.95 -4.40 -24.47
CA LYS A 59 1.34 -5.59 -25.08
C LYS A 59 0.16 -6.13 -24.29
N ILE A 60 0.25 -6.10 -22.96
CA ILE A 60 -0.88 -6.43 -22.09
C ILE A 60 -1.99 -5.37 -22.27
N SER A 61 -1.63 -4.10 -22.37
CA SER A 61 -2.54 -2.97 -22.65
C SER A 61 -3.32 -3.18 -23.95
N GLU A 62 -2.62 -3.49 -25.04
CA GLU A 62 -3.21 -3.80 -26.36
C GLU A 62 -4.14 -5.02 -26.29
N LYS A 63 -3.70 -6.10 -25.65
CA LYS A 63 -4.44 -7.37 -25.62
C LYS A 63 -5.70 -7.33 -24.76
N PHE A 64 -5.63 -6.66 -23.62
CA PHE A 64 -6.69 -6.66 -22.61
C PHE A 64 -7.46 -5.33 -22.55
N ASN A 65 -7.24 -4.44 -23.53
CA ASN A 65 -7.88 -3.14 -23.68
C ASN A 65 -7.83 -2.31 -22.38
N LYS A 66 -6.62 -2.20 -21.80
CA LYS A 66 -6.35 -1.37 -20.62
C LYS A 66 -5.36 -0.28 -21.01
N PRO A 67 -5.58 0.99 -20.66
CA PRO A 67 -4.61 2.04 -21.01
C PRO A 67 -3.29 1.78 -20.27
N LEU A 68 -2.15 2.12 -20.88
CA LEU A 68 -0.85 1.95 -20.26
C LEU A 68 -0.75 2.67 -18.90
N SER A 69 -1.41 3.84 -18.76
CA SER A 69 -1.51 4.61 -17.51
C SER A 69 -2.12 3.81 -16.36
N TRP A 70 -3.07 2.90 -16.66
CA TRP A 70 -3.76 2.08 -15.66
C TRP A 70 -2.80 1.22 -14.83
N PHE A 71 -1.64 0.82 -15.37
CA PHE A 71 -0.65 0.06 -14.60
C PHE A 71 0.09 0.91 -13.55
N TYR A 72 0.17 2.23 -13.76
CA TYR A 72 0.86 3.17 -12.88
C TYR A 72 -0.09 3.93 -11.97
N GLU A 73 -1.36 4.02 -12.35
CA GLU A 73 -2.41 4.59 -11.51
C GLU A 73 -2.49 3.84 -10.18
N PRO A 74 -2.48 4.54 -9.04
CA PRO A 74 -2.78 3.92 -7.77
C PRO A 74 -4.22 3.38 -7.83
N ASP A 75 -4.41 2.11 -7.42
CA ASP A 75 -5.75 1.58 -7.28
C ASP A 75 -6.46 2.38 -6.19
N CYS A 76 -7.52 3.12 -6.58
CA CYS A 76 -8.32 3.96 -5.69
C CYS A 76 -8.80 3.19 -4.44
N GLU A 77 -9.05 1.88 -4.58
CA GLU A 77 -9.42 0.99 -3.47
C GLU A 77 -8.24 0.64 -2.55
N THR A 78 -7.02 0.56 -3.06
CA THR A 78 -5.88 0.07 -2.26
C THR A 78 -5.40 1.11 -1.25
N GLU A 79 -5.49 2.41 -1.53
CA GLU A 79 -5.10 3.42 -0.54
C GLU A 79 -6.11 3.54 0.61
N ALA A 80 -7.41 3.42 0.33
CA ALA A 80 -8.45 3.40 1.35
C ALA A 80 -8.38 2.13 2.21
N ILE A 81 -8.22 0.96 1.59
CA ILE A 81 -8.03 -0.32 2.30
C ILE A 81 -6.73 -0.31 3.12
N GLN A 82 -5.65 0.25 2.58
CA GLN A 82 -4.37 0.35 3.29
C GLN A 82 -4.45 1.28 4.50
N ALA A 83 -5.15 2.41 4.37
CA ALA A 83 -5.41 3.34 5.47
C ALA A 83 -6.25 2.66 6.55
N GLU A 84 -7.28 1.90 6.17
CA GLU A 84 -8.11 1.16 7.12
C GLU A 84 -7.34 0.04 7.81
N PHE A 85 -6.48 -0.70 7.10
CA PHE A 85 -5.59 -1.70 7.70
C PHE A 85 -4.60 -1.08 8.70
N SER A 86 -4.02 0.08 8.36
CA SER A 86 -3.14 0.81 9.29
C SER A 86 -3.91 1.26 10.53
N ARG A 87 -5.15 1.74 10.36
CA ARG A 87 -6.04 2.14 11.46
C ARG A 87 -6.38 0.95 12.37
N LEU A 88 -6.78 -0.18 11.80
CA LEU A 88 -7.09 -1.41 12.54
C LEU A 88 -5.89 -1.91 13.35
N LYS A 89 -4.68 -1.88 12.79
CA LYS A 89 -3.46 -2.29 13.47
C LYS A 89 -3.10 -1.37 14.65
N ILE A 90 -3.37 -0.08 14.53
CA ILE A 90 -3.19 0.88 15.64
C ILE A 90 -4.24 0.61 16.73
N LEU A 91 -5.51 0.43 16.36
CA LEU A 91 -6.58 0.08 17.28
C LEU A 91 -6.27 -1.19 18.08
N GLU A 92 -5.79 -2.25 17.42
CA GLU A 92 -5.38 -3.49 18.07
C GLU A 92 -4.23 -3.27 19.07
N ALA A 93 -3.27 -2.40 18.75
CA ALA A 93 -2.15 -2.08 19.63
C ALA A 93 -2.59 -1.31 20.89
N ILE A 94 -3.62 -0.46 20.79
CA ILE A 94 -4.09 0.43 21.87
C ILE A 94 -5.39 -0.04 22.54
N GLN A 95 -6.01 -1.13 22.08
CA GLN A 95 -7.30 -1.62 22.62
C GLN A 95 -7.27 -1.87 24.14
N ASN A 96 -6.09 -2.18 24.70
CA ASN A 96 -5.90 -2.44 26.12
C ASN A 96 -5.72 -1.16 26.96
N ASP A 97 -5.72 0.02 26.34
CA ASP A 97 -5.58 1.32 26.98
C ASP A 97 -6.74 2.24 26.55
N PRO A 98 -7.83 2.29 27.33
CA PRO A 98 -9.03 3.07 27.00
C PRO A 98 -8.75 4.56 26.75
N SER A 99 -7.73 5.11 27.44
CA SER A 99 -7.37 6.52 27.33
C SER A 99 -6.65 6.82 26.02
N LEU A 100 -5.77 5.92 25.55
CA LEU A 100 -5.14 6.07 24.24
C LEU A 100 -6.11 5.83 23.08
N LEU A 101 -7.12 4.99 23.29
CA LEU A 101 -8.15 4.71 22.29
C LEU A 101 -9.00 5.96 22.00
N GLU A 102 -9.52 6.62 23.04
CA GLU A 102 -10.31 7.84 22.89
C GLU A 102 -9.49 8.97 22.21
N PHE A 103 -8.23 9.09 22.60
CA PHE A 103 -7.29 10.02 22.00
C PHE A 103 -7.05 9.73 20.52
N PHE A 104 -6.79 8.47 20.18
CA PHE A 104 -6.57 8.06 18.79
C PHE A 104 -7.80 8.27 17.91
N GLU A 105 -9.01 8.05 18.43
CA GLU A 105 -10.24 8.33 17.69
C GLU A 105 -10.35 9.82 17.33
N LYS A 106 -10.10 10.72 18.30
CA LYS A 106 -10.06 12.17 18.07
C LYS A 106 -8.99 12.56 17.04
N LEU A 107 -7.77 12.02 17.16
CA LEU A 107 -6.71 12.28 16.18
C LEU A 107 -7.05 11.76 14.77
N SER A 108 -7.69 10.60 14.66
CA SER A 108 -8.01 9.96 13.38
C SER A 108 -9.03 10.73 12.53
N GLN A 109 -9.81 11.61 13.16
CA GLN A 109 -10.77 12.48 12.48
C GLN A 109 -10.08 13.66 11.78
N ARG A 110 -8.85 14.03 12.18
CA ARG A 110 -8.09 15.11 11.56
C ARG A 110 -7.37 14.63 10.30
N SER A 111 -7.69 15.24 9.16
CA SER A 111 -7.25 14.79 7.83
C SER A 111 -5.74 14.97 7.57
N ASP A 112 -5.12 15.95 8.22
CA ASP A 112 -3.69 16.26 8.20
C ASP A 112 -2.85 15.13 8.82
N LEU A 113 -3.31 14.58 9.95
CA LEU A 113 -2.62 13.52 10.70
C LEU A 113 -2.75 12.15 10.04
N LYS A 114 -3.70 11.96 9.11
CA LYS A 114 -3.84 10.71 8.34
C LYS A 114 -2.58 10.32 7.57
N ILE A 115 -1.76 11.31 7.17
CA ILE A 115 -0.50 11.07 6.48
C ILE A 115 0.52 10.41 7.43
N MET A 116 0.54 10.78 8.72
CA MET A 116 1.44 10.19 9.70
C MET A 116 1.15 8.70 9.89
N PHE A 117 -0.12 8.28 9.89
CA PHE A 117 -0.49 6.87 10.02
C PHE A 117 -0.02 5.98 8.86
N LYS A 118 0.23 6.55 7.66
CA LYS A 118 0.85 5.79 6.55
C LYS A 118 2.28 5.36 6.91
N GLN A 119 3.02 6.14 7.69
CA GLN A 119 4.39 5.85 8.11
C GLN A 119 4.46 4.91 9.33
N VAL A 120 3.43 4.93 10.18
CA VAL A 120 3.33 4.12 11.41
C VAL A 120 3.07 2.63 11.11
N LYS A 121 2.66 2.28 9.88
CA LYS A 121 2.33 0.91 9.44
C LYS A 121 3.43 -0.13 9.73
N ASP A 122 4.69 0.24 9.54
CA ASP A 122 5.82 -0.69 9.66
C ASP A 122 6.39 -0.77 11.09
N LEU A 123 5.80 -0.03 12.03
CA LEU A 123 6.21 -0.02 13.43
C LEU A 123 5.62 -1.19 14.22
N SER A 124 6.33 -1.59 15.27
CA SER A 124 5.85 -2.59 16.24
C SER A 124 4.73 -2.00 17.11
N PRO A 125 3.83 -2.83 17.68
CA PRO A 125 2.78 -2.35 18.59
C PRO A 125 3.31 -1.48 19.74
N GLU A 126 4.50 -1.81 20.27
CA GLU A 126 5.13 -1.05 21.34
C GLU A 126 5.62 0.33 20.88
N SER A 127 6.19 0.39 19.67
CA SER A 127 6.58 1.65 19.02
C SER A 127 5.36 2.54 18.73
N ILE A 128 4.23 1.94 18.33
CA ILE A 128 2.96 2.65 18.10
C ILE A 128 2.46 3.27 19.40
N LYS A 129 2.40 2.50 20.49
CA LYS A 129 2.01 3.01 21.81
C LYS A 129 2.89 4.17 22.27
N ARG A 130 4.21 4.03 22.11
CA ARG A 130 5.17 5.07 22.50
C ARG A 130 4.97 6.35 21.69
N LEU A 131 4.73 6.25 20.39
CA LEU A 131 4.45 7.39 19.53
C LEU A 131 3.18 8.13 20.01
N ILE A 132 2.08 7.41 20.24
CA ILE A 132 0.82 8.01 20.68
C ILE A 132 0.99 8.70 22.03
N ARG A 133 1.77 8.13 22.96
CA ARG A 133 2.10 8.79 24.24
C ARG A 133 2.88 10.09 24.08
N ILE A 134 3.83 10.14 23.13
CA ILE A 134 4.57 11.38 22.84
C ILE A 134 3.62 12.45 22.29
N ILE A 135 2.77 12.08 21.33
CA ILE A 135 1.79 13.02 20.73
C ILE A 135 0.85 13.56 21.81
N ARG A 136 0.38 12.70 22.71
CA ARG A 136 -0.45 13.12 23.84
C ARG A 136 0.26 14.09 24.78
N ALA A 137 1.51 13.80 25.15
CA ALA A 137 2.27 14.69 26.03
C ALA A 137 2.45 16.08 25.42
N ILE A 138 2.59 16.18 24.09
CA ILE A 138 2.66 17.46 23.37
C ILE A 138 1.31 18.19 23.42
N GLU A 139 0.19 17.50 23.21
CA GLU A 139 -1.16 18.11 23.30
C GLU A 139 -1.45 18.60 24.72
N ASP A 140 -1.11 17.81 25.75
CA ASP A 140 -1.24 18.20 27.16
C ASP A 140 -0.38 19.45 27.48
N GLU A 141 0.84 19.57 26.90
CA GLU A 141 1.72 20.75 27.05
C GLU A 141 1.16 22.01 26.35
N GLU A 142 0.52 21.87 25.19
CA GLU A 142 -0.11 23.01 24.48
C GLU A 142 -1.40 23.47 25.18
N ASP A 143 -2.18 22.55 25.76
CA ASP A 143 -3.38 22.88 26.53
C ASP A 143 -3.04 23.58 27.86
N GLU A 144 -1.94 23.21 28.52
CA GLU A 144 -1.48 23.87 29.75
C GLU A 144 -0.83 25.25 29.49
N ASN A 145 -0.44 25.54 28.24
CA ASN A 145 0.23 26.79 27.87
C ASN A 145 -0.36 27.38 26.57
N PRO A 146 -1.60 27.91 26.62
CA PRO A 146 -2.24 28.48 25.45
C PRO A 146 -1.42 29.71 25.00
N THR A 147 -0.86 29.63 23.80
CA THR A 147 -0.17 30.75 23.15
C THR A 147 -1.14 31.73 22.52
#